data_AF-A0AAD3D5L4-F1
#
_entry.id   AF-A0AAD3D5L4-F1
#
_cell.length_a   1.000
_cell.length_b   1.000
_cell.length_c   1.000
_cell.angle_alpha   90.00
_cell.angle_beta   90.00
_cell.angle_gamma   90.00
#
_symmetry.space_group_name_H-M   'P 1'
#
loop_
_entity.id
_entity.type
_entity.pdbx_description
1 polymer ?
#
loop_
_entity_poly.entity_id
_entity_poly.type
_entity_poly.pdbx_seq_one_letter_code
_entity_poly.pdbx_strand_id
1 'polypeptide(L)'
;MNLEIGFNGISCAHCDGRNGKKRGGRCGRYFPSSLKTLADPNKTLFTMYRHLQRCENVTPQEKDRLDDLYETHDAERLAQIRGTQKKFYEFIWKELRKGNELTNSNITDTDSGDDCN
;
A
#
# COMPACT_ATOMS: atom_id res chain seq x y z
N MET A 1 -6.45 6.21 -15.65
CA MET A 1 -7.53 5.39 -15.06
C MET A 1 -7.96 6.10 -13.80
N ASN A 2 -9.17 6.66 -13.78
CA ASN A 2 -9.70 7.31 -12.58
C ASN A 2 -10.18 6.24 -11.61
N LEU A 3 -9.69 6.31 -10.37
CA LEU A 3 -10.20 5.51 -9.25
C LEU A 3 -11.43 6.24 -8.71
N GLU A 4 -12.51 5.51 -8.45
CA GLU A 4 -13.73 6.10 -7.87
C GLU A 4 -13.47 6.57 -6.42
N ILE A 5 -14.15 7.65 -6.03
CA ILE A 5 -14.10 8.15 -4.65
C ILE A 5 -14.68 7.08 -3.72
N GLY A 6 -14.01 6.79 -2.61
CA GLY A 6 -14.35 5.67 -1.70
C GLY A 6 -13.57 4.38 -1.96
N PHE A 7 -12.59 4.40 -2.87
CA PHE A 7 -11.71 3.26 -3.12
C PHE A 7 -10.75 3.00 -1.96
N ASN A 8 -10.86 1.84 -1.30
CA ASN A 8 -9.93 1.46 -0.25
C ASN A 8 -8.53 1.15 -0.76
N GLY A 9 -7.54 1.65 -0.04
CA GLY A 9 -6.12 1.44 -0.30
C GLY A 9 -5.35 1.03 0.94
N ILE A 10 -4.02 1.01 0.80
CA ILE A 10 -3.07 0.72 1.88
C ILE A 10 -2.35 2.02 2.21
N SER A 11 -2.24 2.37 3.49
CA SER A 11 -1.45 3.51 3.93
C SER A 11 -0.38 3.12 4.93
N CYS A 12 0.67 3.95 5.01
CA CYS A 12 1.69 3.86 6.03
C CYS A 12 1.07 4.18 7.39
N ALA A 13 1.17 3.26 8.35
CA ALA A 13 0.63 3.44 9.70
C ALA A 13 1.23 4.64 10.46
N HIS A 14 2.44 5.07 10.12
CA HIS A 14 3.16 6.12 10.85
C HIS A 14 2.91 7.52 10.32
N CYS A 15 2.77 7.67 8.99
CA CYS A 15 2.56 8.99 8.39
C CYS A 15 1.19 9.17 7.75
N ASP A 16 0.46 8.08 7.49
CA ASP A 16 -0.81 8.11 6.77
C ASP A 16 -0.70 8.94 5.48
N GLY A 17 0.45 8.90 4.80
CA GLY A 17 0.74 9.71 3.62
C GLY A 17 0.86 11.23 3.84
N ARG A 18 0.69 11.76 5.05
CA ARG A 18 0.71 13.21 5.35
C ARG A 18 2.09 13.85 5.17
N ASN A 19 3.16 13.05 5.26
CA ASN A 19 4.54 13.53 5.18
C ASN A 19 5.21 13.32 3.81
N GLY A 20 4.50 12.78 2.81
CA GLY A 20 5.07 12.46 1.49
C GLY A 20 5.62 13.68 0.71
N LYS A 21 5.14 14.89 1.01
CA LYS A 21 5.45 16.09 0.21
C LYS A 21 6.77 16.80 0.58
N LYS A 22 7.39 16.51 1.74
CA LYS A 22 8.55 17.31 2.21
C LYS A 22 9.89 16.99 1.53
N ARG A 23 10.04 15.84 0.86
CA ARG A 23 11.30 15.41 0.20
C ARG A 23 11.14 14.56 -1.07
N GLY A 24 10.17 14.87 -1.94
CA GLY A 24 10.02 14.17 -3.24
C GLY A 24 9.82 12.65 -3.14
N GLY A 25 9.39 12.15 -1.97
CA GLY A 25 9.13 10.74 -1.72
C GLY A 25 7.72 10.37 -2.15
N ARG A 26 7.55 9.17 -2.72
CA ARG A 26 6.22 8.64 -3.04
C ARG A 26 5.33 8.65 -1.80
N CYS A 27 4.10 9.13 -1.97
CA CYS A 27 3.07 9.24 -0.93
C CYS A 27 2.93 7.89 -0.21
N GLY A 28 2.86 7.90 1.13
CA GLY A 28 2.64 6.70 1.93
C GLY A 28 1.24 6.10 1.79
N ARG A 29 0.56 6.33 0.66
CA ARG A 29 -0.78 5.84 0.34
C ARG A 29 -0.73 5.16 -1.02
N TYR A 30 -1.32 3.97 -1.11
CA TYR A 30 -1.30 3.12 -2.29
C TYR A 30 -2.71 2.63 -2.56
N PHE A 31 -3.22 2.93 -3.74
CA PHE A 31 -4.57 2.55 -4.17
C PHE A 31 -4.45 1.57 -5.34
N PRO A 32 -4.28 0.26 -5.07
CA PRO A 32 -4.06 -0.72 -6.12
C PRO A 32 -5.32 -0.87 -6.98
N SER A 33 -5.27 -0.47 -8.25
CA SER A 33 -6.43 -0.50 -9.16
C SER A 33 -6.88 -1.90 -9.57
N SER A 34 -6.00 -2.90 -9.47
CA SER A 34 -6.27 -4.30 -9.81
C SER A 34 -5.48 -5.25 -8.92
N LEU A 35 -5.97 -6.50 -8.77
CA LEU A 35 -5.23 -7.57 -8.10
C LEU A 35 -3.83 -7.75 -8.69
N LYS A 36 -3.67 -7.60 -10.02
CA LYS A 36 -2.37 -7.64 -10.70
C LYS A 36 -1.42 -6.55 -10.19
N THR A 37 -1.94 -5.36 -9.91
CA THR A 37 -1.14 -4.24 -9.39
C THR A 37 -0.83 -4.45 -7.91
N LEU A 38 -1.78 -5.00 -7.13
CA LEU A 38 -1.56 -5.35 -5.74
C LEU A 38 -0.47 -6.43 -5.59
N ALA A 39 -0.54 -7.48 -6.41
CA ALA A 39 0.35 -8.63 -6.37
C ALA A 39 1.71 -8.39 -7.04
N ASP A 40 1.92 -7.25 -7.67
CA ASP A 40 3.21 -6.88 -8.25
C ASP A 40 4.11 -6.30 -7.14
N PRO A 41 5.14 -7.03 -6.70
CA PRO A 41 6.00 -6.61 -5.60
C PRO A 41 6.73 -5.31 -5.90
N ASN A 42 7.00 -4.99 -7.17
CA ASN A 42 7.65 -3.74 -7.54
C ASN A 42 6.74 -2.52 -7.41
N LYS A 43 5.42 -2.72 -7.40
CA LYS A 43 4.43 -1.64 -7.32
C LYS A 43 3.93 -1.43 -5.90
N THR A 44 3.76 -2.49 -5.12
CA THR A 44 3.26 -2.40 -3.74
C THR A 44 4.36 -2.60 -2.71
N LEU A 45 4.83 -3.85 -2.53
CA LEU A 45 5.73 -4.23 -1.44
C LEU A 45 7.01 -3.39 -1.42
N PHE A 46 7.74 -3.34 -2.54
CA PHE A 46 9.00 -2.62 -2.65
C PHE A 46 8.82 -1.11 -2.52
N THR A 47 7.72 -0.59 -3.04
CA THR A 47 7.43 0.84 -2.94
C THR A 47 7.09 1.23 -1.50
N MET A 48 6.31 0.42 -0.80
CA MET A 48 5.99 0.61 0.62
C MET A 48 7.23 0.48 1.50
N TYR A 49 8.05 -0.56 1.27
CA TYR A 49 9.32 -0.75 1.96
C TYR A 49 10.22 0.47 1.83
N ARG A 50 10.45 0.97 0.61
CA ARG A 50 11.23 2.19 0.36
C ARG A 50 10.65 3.42 1.04
N HIS A 51 9.32 3.51 1.12
CA HIS A 51 8.66 4.59 1.85
C HIS A 51 8.94 4.49 3.35
N LEU A 52 8.73 3.32 3.96
CA LEU A 52 8.95 3.11 5.40
C LEU A 52 10.40 3.37 5.81
N GLN A 53 11.37 2.92 5.00
CA GLN A 53 12.79 3.21 5.21
C GLN A 53 13.10 4.72 5.25
N ARG A 54 12.42 5.51 4.41
CA ARG A 54 12.61 6.96 4.32
C ARG A 54 11.67 7.77 5.21
N CYS A 55 10.66 7.14 5.79
CA CYS A 55 9.65 7.82 6.58
C CYS A 55 10.26 8.36 7.87
N GLU A 56 10.10 9.66 8.13
CA GLU A 56 10.61 10.31 9.34
C GLU A 56 9.82 9.91 10.60
N ASN A 57 8.59 9.40 10.43
CA ASN A 57 7.73 8.96 11.54
C ASN A 57 7.96 7.50 11.95
N VAL A 58 8.77 6.75 11.18
CA VAL A 58 9.13 5.36 11.53
C VAL A 58 10.40 5.42 12.37
N THR A 59 10.41 4.75 13.52
CA THR A 59 11.57 4.76 14.39
C THR A 59 12.75 3.99 13.76
N PRO A 60 14.01 4.33 14.07
CA PRO A 60 15.16 3.60 13.54
C PRO A 60 15.09 2.09 13.82
N GLN A 61 14.67 1.70 15.03
CA GLN A 61 14.53 0.29 15.40
C GLN A 61 13.51 -0.46 14.53
N GLU A 62 12.41 0.19 14.14
CA GLU A 62 11.42 -0.42 13.24
C GLU A 62 11.94 -0.53 11.80
N LYS A 63 12.81 0.39 11.37
CA LYS A 63 13.47 0.31 10.07
C LYS A 63 14.45 -0.85 10.00
N ASP A 64 15.25 -1.05 11.04
CA ASP A 64 16.20 -2.18 11.10
C ASP A 64 15.44 -3.51 11.04
N ARG A 65 14.37 -3.65 11.83
CA ARG A 65 13.49 -4.84 11.79
C ARG A 65 12.82 -5.04 10.42
N LEU A 66 12.47 -3.94 9.74
CA LEU A 66 11.87 -4.01 8.43
C LEU A 66 12.86 -4.53 7.38
N ASP A 67 14.13 -4.18 7.50
CA ASP A 67 15.20 -4.70 6.64
C ASP A 67 15.38 -6.21 6.86
N ASP A 68 15.46 -6.66 8.12
CA ASP A 68 15.54 -8.10 8.45
C ASP A 68 14.38 -8.90 7.85
N LEU A 69 13.16 -8.35 7.97
CA LEU A 69 11.94 -8.96 7.41
C LEU A 69 11.96 -8.98 5.88
N TYR A 70 12.50 -7.94 5.25
CA TYR A 70 12.59 -7.85 3.79
C TYR A 70 13.59 -8.87 3.24
N GLU A 71 14.76 -9.01 3.87
CA GLU A 71 15.77 -10.01 3.50
C GLU A 71 15.22 -11.43 3.67
N THR A 72 14.54 -11.69 4.78
CA THR A 72 13.88 -12.98 5.04
C THR A 72 12.84 -13.29 3.96
N HIS A 73 11.98 -12.33 3.62
CA HIS A 73 10.97 -12.50 2.57
C HIS A 73 11.59 -12.78 1.20
N ASP A 74 12.71 -12.13 0.84
CA ASP A 74 13.38 -12.38 -0.44
C ASP A 74 13.94 -13.82 -0.52
N ALA A 75 14.54 -14.29 0.58
CA ALA A 75 15.00 -15.67 0.70
C ALA A 75 13.83 -16.69 0.63
N GLU A 76 12.73 -16.43 1.36
CA GLU A 76 11.53 -17.28 1.36
C GLU A 76 10.84 -17.30 -0.01
N ARG A 77 10.82 -16.18 -0.72
CA ARG A 77 10.24 -16.09 -2.07
C ARG A 77 10.95 -17.01 -3.04
N LEU A 78 12.27 -17.17 -2.93
CA LEU A 78 13.04 -18.10 -3.75
C LEU A 78 12.73 -19.57 -3.41
N ALA A 79 12.37 -19.85 -2.15
CA ALA A 79 12.04 -21.19 -1.66
C ALA A 79 10.54 -21.57 -1.80
N GLN A 80 9.65 -20.61 -2.07
CA GLN A 80 8.20 -20.85 -2.09
C GLN A 80 7.70 -21.63 -3.30
N ILE A 81 6.73 -22.52 -3.06
CA ILE A 81 5.98 -23.22 -4.11
C ILE A 81 5.18 -22.21 -4.95
N ARG A 82 5.37 -22.27 -6.27
CA ARG A 82 4.66 -21.42 -7.25
C ARG A 82 3.14 -21.46 -7.02
N GLY A 83 2.53 -20.29 -6.85
CA GLY A 83 1.07 -20.12 -6.74
C GLY A 83 0.53 -19.89 -5.32
N THR A 84 1.33 -20.12 -4.26
CA THR A 84 0.93 -19.83 -2.86
C THR A 84 0.74 -18.33 -2.62
N GLN A 85 1.63 -17.48 -3.14
CA GLN A 85 1.53 -16.02 -3.06
C GLN A 85 0.26 -15.46 -3.72
N LYS A 86 -0.24 -16.11 -4.79
CA LYS A 86 -1.45 -15.66 -5.48
C LYS A 86 -2.67 -15.69 -4.54
N LYS A 87 -2.84 -16.77 -3.77
CA LYS A 87 -3.94 -16.90 -2.81
C LYS A 87 -3.89 -15.84 -1.71
N PHE A 88 -2.68 -15.47 -1.27
CA PHE A 88 -2.47 -14.42 -0.28
C PHE A 88 -2.93 -13.04 -0.81
N TYR A 89 -2.52 -12.67 -2.03
CA TYR A 89 -2.95 -11.40 -2.62
C TYR A 89 -4.44 -11.40 -2.99
N GLU A 90 -5.01 -12.54 -3.40
CA GLU A 90 -6.45 -12.69 -3.60
C GLU A 90 -7.24 -12.46 -2.31
N PHE A 91 -6.74 -12.96 -1.18
CA PHE A 91 -7.33 -12.73 0.14
C PHE A 91 -7.30 -11.23 0.50
N ILE A 92 -6.12 -10.59 0.44
CA ILE A 92 -5.98 -9.15 0.73
C ILE A 92 -6.89 -8.33 -0.19
N TRP A 93 -6.92 -8.67 -1.48
CA TRP A 93 -7.78 -7.99 -2.45
C TRP A 93 -9.26 -8.09 -2.07
N LYS A 94 -9.70 -9.27 -1.64
CA LYS A 94 -11.09 -9.47 -1.20
C LYS A 94 -11.41 -8.61 0.02
N GLU A 95 -10.52 -8.54 1.00
CA GLU A 95 -10.72 -7.69 2.18
C GLU A 95 -10.74 -6.20 1.84
N LEU A 96 -9.83 -5.73 0.99
CA LEU A 96 -9.82 -4.33 0.54
C LEU A 96 -11.14 -3.93 -0.15
N ARG A 97 -11.77 -4.88 -0.85
CA ARG A 97 -13.01 -4.62 -1.60
C ARG A 97 -14.28 -4.71 -0.77
N LYS A 98 -14.31 -5.49 0.31
CA LYS A 98 -15.46 -5.52 1.24
C LYS A 98 -15.82 -4.14 1.78
N GLY A 99 -14.83 -3.30 2.06
CA GLY A 99 -15.07 -1.94 2.55
C GLY A 99 -15.66 -0.98 1.50
N ASN A 100 -15.57 -1.28 0.20
CA ASN A 100 -16.18 -0.45 -0.85
C ASN A 100 -17.71 -0.62 -0.92
N GLU A 101 -18.26 -1.72 -0.41
CA GLU A 101 -19.71 -1.98 -0.43
C GLU A 101 -20.47 -1.12 0.60
N LEU A 102 -19.77 -0.60 1.62
CA LEU A 102 -20.37 0.18 2.72
C LEU A 102 -20.42 1.70 2.45
N THR A 103 -19.73 2.21 1.43
CA THR A 103 -19.62 3.66 1.16
C THR A 103 -20.56 4.16 0.07
N ASN A 104 -21.26 3.27 -0.64
CA ASN A 104 -22.14 3.65 -1.76
C ASN A 104 -23.50 4.23 -1.33
N SER A 105 -23.78 4.40 -0.03
CA SER A 105 -25.08 4.86 0.45
C SER A 105 -25.11 6.26 1.06
N ASN A 106 -24.00 6.97 1.28
CA ASN A 106 -24.08 8.31 1.91
C ASN A 106 -22.83 9.20 1.70
N ILE A 107 -22.55 9.71 0.50
CA ILE A 107 -21.77 10.96 0.37
C ILE A 107 -22.36 11.81 -0.76
N THR A 108 -23.14 12.83 -0.37
CA THR A 108 -23.40 14.02 -1.18
C THR A 108 -22.17 14.90 -1.17
N ASP A 109 -21.93 15.54 -2.31
CA ASP A 109 -20.78 16.36 -2.63
C ASP A 109 -20.43 17.39 -1.56
N THR A 110 -19.16 17.45 -1.17
CA THR A 110 -18.43 18.70 -0.86
C THR A 110 -16.93 18.50 -1.09
N ASP A 111 -16.53 18.83 -2.32
CA ASP A 111 -15.39 19.66 -2.71
C ASP A 111 -14.11 19.67 -1.84
N SER A 112 -12.99 19.27 -2.46
CA SER A 112 -11.69 19.98 -2.47
C SER A 112 -10.66 19.09 -3.18
N GLY A 113 -10.56 19.30 -4.49
CA GLY A 113 -9.55 18.66 -5.33
C GLY A 113 -8.14 19.16 -5.01
N ASP A 114 -7.24 18.23 -4.75
CA ASP A 114 -5.79 18.41 -4.84
C ASP A 114 -5.22 17.17 -5.53
N ASP A 115 -5.49 17.11 -6.83
CA ASP A 115 -4.97 16.09 -7.75
C ASP A 115 -3.45 16.18 -7.82
N CYS A 116 -2.78 15.21 -7.21
CA CYS A 116 -1.34 15.04 -7.34
C CYS A 116 -1.07 14.14 -8.57
N ASN A 117 -0.68 14.79 -9.67
CA ASN A 117 -0.16 14.19 -10.91
C ASN A 117 1.16 13.43 -10.69
#